data_AF-A0A1I0NUR6-F1
#
_entry.id   AF-A0A1I0NUR6-F1
#
_cell.length_a   1.000
_cell.length_b   1.000
_cell.length_c   1.000
_cell.angle_alpha   90.00
_cell.angle_beta   90.00
_cell.angle_gamma   90.00
#
_symmetry.space_group_name_H-M   'P 1'
#
loop_
_entity.id
_entity.type
_entity.pdbx_description
1 polymer ?
#
loop_
_entity_poly.entity_id
_entity_poly.type
_entity_poly.pdbx_seq_one_letter_code
_entity_poly.pdbx_strand_id
1 'polypeptide(L)'
;MFKKIVAVIAVIVFVAGVAFQVISKVGDSDKNNAELDVFDPNSFCAGAVGRVHVMPDDLGGIDDDTSYCIIYDDVGDMRIIPLEGKFDMTRYLLETDDDGNAILNLTVSECPDERRQKVIDAFNEQNQLTYEYLLENDGDPESIELFEYYCSDEFKVLFEECVPHYQGKVTGVADHFLSSVGLWMSLIGGVIAAYTLLSFKFSVKSILLGTVALILVAAVGTLFFFRKRISTYASVKQYAPGVYQMRCSADYKLDDLLASDVSSLPEFADWASDELFFGMPIDIAQGSFGCSSFSVMSPEGHHLMGRNYDFPETDTMMIYSTPKDGYASIGLVDIGLLGLGTDEGELDPESKECRLISVLLPYMTVDGMNEAGVGVSILMLESGEIHQDNGKPDILMNIAIRAILDTCGSTDEAIALLDSYDMHSMIGSEFHLFISDKSGKSVTVEWLDNDTVVTEGPAVTNHVLGDPVYHPINPYGESTERYNILMDDLACCSGTTSPEDAMTFLADVSCDSVSPYRNQTEWSCVYDLDSFEVYICFDVDYDHIYTITPETF
;
A
#
# COMPACT_ATOMS: atom_id res chain seq x y z
N MET A 1 56.28 11.02 -15.75
CA MET A 1 56.08 9.73 -16.45
C MET A 1 55.05 8.87 -15.71
N PHE A 2 55.24 8.60 -14.42
CA PHE A 2 54.28 7.85 -13.57
C PHE A 2 52.82 8.33 -13.65
N LYS A 3 52.52 9.62 -13.44
CA LYS A 3 51.14 10.16 -13.54
C LYS A 3 50.48 9.93 -14.92
N LYS A 4 51.25 9.96 -16.00
CA LYS A 4 50.72 9.69 -17.35
C LYS A 4 50.37 8.21 -17.53
N ILE A 5 51.19 7.32 -16.95
CA ILE A 5 50.93 5.87 -16.95
C ILE A 5 49.67 5.55 -16.13
N VAL A 6 49.52 6.15 -14.94
CA VAL A 6 48.32 5.98 -14.11
C VAL A 6 47.06 6.49 -14.82
N ALA A 7 47.11 7.64 -15.49
CA ALA A 7 45.97 8.16 -16.25
C ALA A 7 45.57 7.23 -17.41
N VAL A 8 46.54 6.66 -18.13
CA VAL A 8 46.28 5.70 -19.21
C VAL A 8 45.66 4.40 -18.66
N ILE A 9 46.18 3.87 -17.55
CA ILE A 9 45.60 2.68 -16.90
C ILE A 9 44.17 2.95 -16.44
N ALA A 10 43.90 4.12 -15.85
CA ALA A 10 42.56 4.50 -15.38
C ALA A 10 41.55 4.59 -16.53
N VAL A 11 41.95 5.12 -17.69
CA VAL A 11 41.11 5.14 -18.91
C VAL A 11 40.88 3.73 -19.43
N ILE A 12 41.88 2.84 -19.40
CA ILE A 12 41.71 1.44 -19.80
C ILE A 12 40.70 0.72 -18.90
N VAL A 13 40.77 0.92 -17.57
CA VAL A 13 39.82 0.37 -16.60
C VAL A 13 38.41 0.93 -16.84
N PHE A 14 38.28 2.22 -17.11
CA PHE A 14 37.00 2.85 -17.46
C PHE A 14 36.39 2.23 -18.72
N VAL A 15 37.16 2.12 -19.80
CA VAL A 15 36.70 1.56 -21.08
C VAL A 15 36.34 0.08 -20.96
N ALA A 16 37.12 -0.69 -20.19
CA ALA A 16 36.80 -2.08 -19.89
C ALA A 16 35.50 -2.21 -19.07
N GLY A 17 35.26 -1.31 -18.13
CA GLY A 17 34.01 -1.25 -17.36
C GLY A 17 32.80 -0.98 -18.25
N VAL A 18 32.88 0.01 -19.14
CA VAL A 18 31.83 0.31 -20.13
C VAL A 18 31.60 -0.90 -21.06
N ALA A 19 32.68 -1.58 -21.49
CA ALA A 19 32.55 -2.78 -22.30
C ALA A 19 31.84 -3.92 -21.55
N PHE A 20 32.10 -4.11 -20.26
CA PHE A 20 31.39 -5.10 -19.43
C PHE A 20 29.90 -4.77 -19.27
N GLN A 21 29.55 -3.50 -19.14
CA GLN A 21 28.14 -3.06 -19.13
C GLN A 21 27.43 -3.25 -20.49
N VAL A 22 28.16 -3.11 -21.59
CA VAL A 22 27.62 -3.42 -22.92
C VAL A 22 27.46 -4.93 -23.08
N ILE A 23 28.45 -5.72 -22.68
CA ILE A 23 28.42 -7.19 -22.77
C ILE A 23 27.36 -7.80 -21.85
N SER A 24 27.11 -7.23 -20.66
CA SER A 24 26.04 -7.69 -19.77
C SER A 24 24.65 -7.51 -20.38
N LYS A 25 24.52 -6.60 -21.37
CA LYS A 25 23.30 -6.39 -22.17
C LYS A 25 23.27 -7.23 -23.46
N VAL A 26 24.33 -7.96 -23.80
CA VAL A 26 24.34 -8.84 -25.00
C VAL A 26 23.55 -10.14 -24.77
N GLY A 27 23.05 -10.36 -23.56
CA GLY A 27 22.07 -11.39 -23.22
C GLY A 27 20.63 -10.88 -23.12
N ASP A 28 20.33 -9.67 -23.63
CA ASP A 28 18.95 -9.15 -23.68
C ASP A 28 18.03 -10.19 -24.31
N SER A 29 16.88 -10.41 -23.66
CA SER A 29 15.85 -11.36 -24.06
C SER A 29 15.59 -11.21 -25.57
N ASP A 30 15.74 -12.29 -26.33
CA ASP A 30 15.31 -12.25 -27.73
C ASP A 30 13.78 -12.13 -27.68
N LYS A 31 13.26 -10.91 -27.83
CA LYS A 31 11.82 -10.57 -27.77
C LYS A 31 10.95 -11.36 -28.77
N ASN A 32 11.58 -12.20 -29.60
CA ASN A 32 10.97 -13.08 -30.58
C ASN A 32 10.77 -14.53 -30.06
N ASN A 33 11.19 -14.85 -28.83
CA ASN A 33 10.92 -16.18 -28.25
C ASN A 33 9.40 -16.38 -28.06
N ALA A 34 8.92 -17.54 -28.51
CA ALA A 34 7.52 -17.93 -28.36
C ALA A 34 7.16 -18.18 -26.89
N GLU A 35 5.89 -18.00 -26.55
CA GLU A 35 5.35 -18.37 -25.24
C GLU A 35 5.34 -19.89 -25.07
N LEU A 36 5.76 -20.35 -23.90
CA LEU A 36 5.65 -21.74 -23.49
C LEU A 36 4.34 -21.91 -22.73
N ASP A 37 3.49 -22.78 -23.26
CA ASP A 37 2.33 -23.27 -22.54
C ASP A 37 2.79 -24.45 -21.68
N VAL A 38 2.86 -24.24 -20.36
CA VAL A 38 3.33 -25.26 -19.41
C VAL A 38 2.33 -26.39 -19.19
N PHE A 39 1.11 -26.25 -19.68
CA PHE A 39 0.04 -27.24 -19.60
C PHE A 39 -0.06 -28.09 -20.88
N ASP A 40 0.44 -27.62 -22.02
CA ASP A 40 0.58 -28.41 -23.25
C ASP A 40 1.88 -29.23 -23.28
N PRO A 41 1.82 -30.58 -23.23
CA PRO A 41 3.00 -31.45 -23.29
C PRO A 41 3.83 -31.32 -24.58
N ASN A 42 3.27 -30.72 -25.65
CA ASN A 42 4.01 -30.45 -26.88
C ASN A 42 4.76 -29.12 -26.83
N SER A 43 4.31 -28.18 -26.00
CA SER A 43 4.90 -26.86 -25.82
C SER A 43 5.99 -26.92 -24.74
N PHE A 44 5.69 -27.49 -23.58
CA PHE A 44 6.66 -27.66 -22.48
C PHE A 44 7.29 -29.06 -22.46
N CYS A 45 8.28 -29.25 -23.33
CA CYS A 45 9.01 -30.52 -23.47
C CYS A 45 10.54 -30.31 -23.52
N ALA A 46 11.30 -31.38 -23.30
CA ALA A 46 12.76 -31.31 -23.33
C ALA A 46 13.29 -30.76 -24.67
N GLY A 47 14.09 -29.70 -24.60
CA GLY A 47 14.64 -28.97 -25.75
C GLY A 47 13.81 -27.76 -26.18
N ALA A 48 12.63 -27.53 -25.58
CA ALA A 48 11.86 -26.31 -25.81
C ALA A 48 12.61 -25.08 -25.28
N VAL A 49 12.45 -23.96 -25.98
CA VAL A 49 12.99 -22.66 -25.59
C VAL A 49 11.90 -21.63 -25.81
N GLY A 50 11.61 -20.83 -24.80
CA GLY A 50 10.55 -19.83 -24.88
C GLY A 50 10.38 -19.05 -23.59
N ARG A 51 9.28 -18.31 -23.48
CA ARG A 51 8.98 -17.44 -22.35
C ARG A 51 7.81 -17.94 -21.54
N VAL A 52 7.87 -17.74 -20.23
CA VAL A 52 6.74 -17.89 -19.31
C VAL A 52 6.58 -16.61 -18.51
N HIS A 53 5.35 -16.34 -18.10
CA HIS A 53 4.97 -15.19 -17.29
C HIS A 53 4.64 -15.73 -15.91
N VAL A 54 5.23 -15.15 -14.87
CA VAL A 54 5.12 -15.66 -13.51
C VAL A 54 4.92 -14.49 -12.55
N MET A 55 3.94 -14.58 -11.66
CA MET A 55 3.80 -13.58 -10.60
C MET A 55 5.08 -13.58 -9.73
N PRO A 56 5.60 -12.41 -9.32
CA PRO A 56 6.82 -12.34 -8.52
C PRO A 56 6.80 -13.19 -7.24
N ASP A 57 5.64 -13.32 -6.57
CA ASP A 57 5.49 -14.09 -5.34
C ASP A 57 5.38 -15.61 -5.58
N ASP A 58 5.10 -16.02 -6.82
CA ASP A 58 5.10 -17.42 -7.25
C ASP A 58 6.50 -17.95 -7.60
N LEU A 59 7.55 -17.17 -7.33
CA LEU A 59 8.95 -17.54 -7.52
C LEU A 59 9.63 -17.78 -6.18
N GLY A 60 10.12 -19.01 -5.98
CA GLY A 60 10.77 -19.41 -4.73
C GLY A 60 12.13 -20.09 -4.94
N GLY A 61 13.06 -19.81 -4.04
CA GLY A 61 14.34 -20.51 -3.94
C GLY A 61 14.30 -21.57 -2.85
N ILE A 62 14.76 -22.79 -3.14
CA ILE A 62 14.90 -23.86 -2.13
C ILE A 62 16.35 -23.91 -1.62
N ASP A 63 17.32 -23.85 -2.53
CA ASP A 63 18.75 -23.89 -2.22
C ASP A 63 19.59 -23.35 -3.39
N ASP A 64 20.91 -23.49 -3.29
CA ASP A 64 21.86 -22.97 -4.28
C ASP A 64 21.71 -23.61 -5.69
N ASP A 65 21.11 -24.79 -5.80
CA ASP A 65 20.99 -25.59 -7.02
C ASP A 65 19.54 -25.79 -7.50
N THR A 66 18.54 -25.37 -6.71
CA THR A 66 17.12 -25.59 -6.98
C THR A 66 16.26 -24.41 -6.58
N SER A 67 15.40 -23.99 -7.50
CA SER A 67 14.31 -23.02 -7.29
C SER A 67 13.04 -23.54 -7.96
N TYR A 68 11.94 -22.81 -7.89
CA TYR A 68 10.70 -23.14 -8.56
C TYR A 68 9.96 -21.89 -9.03
N CYS A 69 9.03 -22.08 -9.97
CA CYS A 69 7.99 -21.10 -10.27
C CYS A 69 6.62 -21.78 -10.32
N ILE A 70 5.57 -21.08 -9.90
CA ILE A 70 4.18 -21.53 -10.01
C ILE A 70 3.51 -20.79 -11.16
N ILE A 71 2.79 -21.50 -12.01
CA ILE A 71 2.06 -20.92 -13.14
C ILE A 71 0.64 -21.46 -13.11
N TYR A 72 -0.32 -20.57 -13.27
CA TYR A 72 -1.75 -20.87 -13.33
C TYR A 72 -2.26 -20.74 -14.77
N ASP A 73 -3.26 -21.52 -15.15
CA ASP A 73 -4.01 -21.30 -16.38
C ASP A 73 -5.31 -20.50 -16.15
N ASP A 74 -6.02 -20.17 -17.23
CA ASP A 74 -7.25 -19.37 -17.18
C ASP A 74 -8.40 -20.02 -16.38
N VAL A 75 -8.31 -21.32 -16.09
CA VAL A 75 -9.33 -22.08 -15.34
C VAL A 75 -8.91 -22.39 -13.92
N GLY A 76 -7.72 -21.95 -13.50
CA GLY A 76 -7.18 -22.09 -12.15
C GLY A 76 -6.39 -23.37 -11.90
N ASP A 77 -6.06 -24.15 -12.93
CA ASP A 77 -5.15 -25.28 -12.80
C ASP A 77 -3.72 -24.73 -12.59
N MET A 78 -2.94 -25.40 -11.74
CA MET A 78 -1.58 -24.95 -11.38
C MET A 78 -0.50 -25.92 -11.85
N ARG A 79 0.66 -25.38 -12.23
CA ARG A 79 1.90 -26.11 -12.51
C ARG A 79 3.05 -25.52 -11.73
N ILE A 80 3.78 -26.37 -11.01
CA ILE A 80 4.99 -25.95 -10.27
C ILE A 80 6.19 -26.45 -11.05
N ILE A 81 6.91 -25.53 -11.68
CA ILE A 81 8.04 -25.86 -12.54
C ILE A 81 9.33 -25.81 -11.73
N PRO A 82 10.07 -26.93 -11.58
CA PRO A 82 11.41 -26.90 -11.01
C PRO A 82 12.35 -26.08 -11.89
N LEU A 83 13.19 -25.25 -11.26
CA LEU A 83 14.18 -24.42 -11.93
C LEU A 83 15.61 -24.86 -11.55
N GLU A 84 16.51 -24.86 -12.53
CA GLU A 84 17.94 -25.18 -12.34
C GLU A 84 18.70 -23.99 -11.76
N GLY A 85 19.34 -24.19 -10.61
CA GLY A 85 20.17 -23.20 -9.93
C GLY A 85 19.39 -22.33 -8.94
N LYS A 86 20.14 -21.53 -8.17
CA LYS A 86 19.55 -20.53 -7.28
C LYS A 86 18.96 -19.38 -8.07
N PHE A 87 17.67 -19.18 -7.90
CA PHE A 87 16.96 -17.99 -8.30
C PHE A 87 16.57 -17.26 -7.02
N ASP A 88 17.47 -16.40 -6.53
CA ASP A 88 17.27 -15.60 -5.32
C ASP A 88 16.71 -14.24 -5.74
N MET A 89 15.42 -14.02 -5.45
CA MET A 89 14.71 -12.77 -5.74
C MET A 89 15.23 -11.65 -4.83
N THR A 90 16.36 -11.05 -5.20
CA THR A 90 16.46 -9.60 -4.97
C THR A 90 15.55 -8.94 -6.01
N ARG A 91 14.28 -8.72 -5.61
CA ARG A 91 13.06 -8.18 -6.27
C ARG A 91 13.18 -7.09 -7.37
N TYR A 92 14.35 -6.73 -7.89
CA TYR A 92 14.55 -5.43 -8.55
C TYR A 92 14.91 -5.45 -10.04
N LEU A 93 14.99 -6.59 -10.73
CA LEU A 93 15.71 -6.61 -12.02
C LEU A 93 15.19 -7.56 -13.11
N LEU A 94 13.98 -8.11 -12.99
CA LEU A 94 13.35 -8.88 -14.08
C LEU A 94 12.52 -7.97 -14.98
N GLU A 95 12.51 -8.25 -16.29
CA GLU A 95 11.58 -7.61 -17.22
C GLU A 95 10.17 -8.09 -16.85
N THR A 96 9.24 -7.16 -16.65
CA THR A 96 7.83 -7.47 -16.38
C THR A 96 6.98 -7.23 -17.62
N ASP A 97 5.84 -7.91 -17.70
CA ASP A 97 4.78 -7.55 -18.65
C ASP A 97 3.92 -6.39 -18.12
N ASP A 98 2.90 -6.03 -18.89
CA ASP A 98 1.98 -4.93 -18.55
C ASP A 98 1.12 -5.24 -17.30
N ASP A 99 1.04 -6.51 -16.89
CA ASP A 99 0.30 -6.99 -15.71
C ASP A 99 1.22 -7.18 -14.48
N GLY A 100 2.50 -6.78 -14.58
CA GLY A 100 3.48 -6.88 -13.49
C GLY A 100 4.09 -8.28 -13.30
N ASN A 101 3.77 -9.25 -14.15
CA ASN A 101 4.36 -10.59 -14.08
C ASN A 101 5.80 -10.58 -14.58
N ALA A 102 6.68 -11.29 -13.88
CA ALA A 102 8.05 -11.50 -14.31
C ALA A 102 8.11 -12.37 -15.58
N ILE A 103 8.79 -11.87 -16.61
CA ILE A 103 9.01 -12.60 -17.87
C ILE A 103 10.29 -13.44 -17.75
N LEU A 104 10.14 -14.76 -17.69
CA LEU A 104 11.27 -15.70 -17.63
C LEU A 104 11.50 -16.38 -18.98
N ASN A 105 12.72 -16.28 -19.51
CA ASN A 105 13.13 -17.06 -20.68
C ASN A 105 13.69 -18.42 -20.23
N LEU A 106 13.01 -19.51 -20.59
CA LEU A 106 13.38 -20.85 -20.19
C LEU A 106 13.97 -21.66 -21.35
N THR A 107 15.01 -22.43 -21.05
CA THR A 107 15.35 -23.64 -21.80
C THR A 107 14.87 -24.85 -21.00
N VAL A 108 14.00 -25.67 -21.59
CA VAL A 108 13.36 -26.81 -20.91
C VAL A 108 14.19 -28.07 -21.08
N SER A 109 14.40 -28.83 -20.00
CA SER A 109 15.06 -30.14 -20.04
C SER A 109 14.32 -31.14 -19.15
N GLU A 110 14.66 -32.43 -19.24
CA GLU A 110 14.19 -33.41 -18.25
C GLU A 110 14.63 -32.99 -16.84
N CYS A 111 13.71 -33.03 -15.88
CA CYS A 111 14.00 -32.74 -14.49
C CYS A 111 14.57 -34.00 -13.82
N PRO A 112 15.75 -33.93 -13.18
CA PRO A 112 16.22 -35.02 -12.34
C PRO A 112 15.22 -35.33 -11.24
N ASP A 113 14.96 -36.63 -10.99
CA ASP A 113 14.01 -37.08 -9.97
C ASP A 113 14.32 -36.48 -8.59
N GLU A 114 15.61 -36.36 -8.25
CA GLU A 114 16.07 -35.75 -7.00
C GLU A 114 15.62 -34.29 -6.86
N ARG A 115 15.73 -33.48 -7.93
CA ARG A 115 15.30 -32.07 -7.91
C ARG A 115 13.79 -31.96 -7.85
N ARG A 116 13.09 -32.78 -8.63
CA ARG A 116 11.63 -32.83 -8.63
C ARG A 116 11.11 -33.18 -7.24
N GLN A 117 11.66 -34.22 -6.62
CA GLN A 117 11.29 -34.63 -5.27
C GLN A 117 11.60 -33.54 -4.25
N LYS A 118 12.72 -32.83 -4.39
CA LYS A 118 13.08 -31.73 -3.51
C LYS A 118 12.05 -30.58 -3.52
N VAL A 119 11.52 -30.23 -4.69
CA VAL A 119 10.43 -29.25 -4.80
C VAL A 119 9.17 -29.77 -4.12
N ILE A 120 8.81 -31.03 -4.34
CA ILE A 120 7.64 -31.65 -3.72
C ILE A 120 7.76 -31.66 -2.18
N ASP A 121 8.92 -32.07 -1.67
CA ASP A 121 9.19 -32.15 -0.24
C ASP A 121 9.13 -30.77 0.43
N ALA A 122 9.64 -29.73 -0.23
CA ALA A 122 9.63 -28.36 0.31
C ALA A 122 8.21 -27.83 0.54
N PHE A 123 7.30 -28.03 -0.43
CA PHE A 123 5.90 -27.62 -0.28
C PHE A 123 5.15 -28.47 0.75
N ASN A 124 5.40 -29.78 0.79
CA ASN A 124 4.80 -30.65 1.79
C ASN A 124 5.25 -30.27 3.21
N GLU A 125 6.53 -29.94 3.40
CA GLU A 125 7.06 -29.45 4.68
C GLU A 125 6.42 -28.11 5.06
N GLN A 126 6.30 -27.19 4.10
CA GLN A 126 5.64 -25.90 4.34
C GLN A 126 4.16 -26.07 4.73
N ASN A 127 3.39 -26.89 4.02
CA ASN A 127 2.00 -27.19 4.36
C ASN A 127 1.87 -27.81 5.75
N GLN A 128 2.77 -28.73 6.10
CA GLN A 128 2.80 -29.35 7.43
C GLN A 128 3.09 -28.33 8.53
N LEU A 129 4.06 -27.44 8.31
CA LEU A 129 4.40 -26.38 9.26
C LEU A 129 3.24 -25.39 9.45
N THR A 130 2.56 -24.99 8.37
CA THR A 130 1.38 -24.12 8.45
C THR A 130 0.22 -24.82 9.15
N TYR A 131 -0.02 -26.09 8.88
CA TYR A 131 -1.05 -26.87 9.57
C TYR A 131 -0.79 -26.97 11.08
N GLU A 132 0.45 -27.27 11.47
CA GLU A 132 0.85 -27.32 12.88
C GLU A 132 0.71 -25.96 13.56
N TYR A 133 1.10 -24.87 12.88
CA TYR A 133 0.92 -23.51 13.37
C TYR A 133 -0.56 -23.15 13.59
N LEU A 134 -1.44 -23.49 12.66
CA LEU A 134 -2.89 -23.25 12.78
C LEU A 134 -3.50 -24.02 13.96
N LEU A 135 -3.07 -25.27 14.19
CA LEU A 135 -3.51 -26.07 15.33
C LEU A 135 -3.02 -25.53 16.67
N GLU A 136 -1.81 -24.96 16.72
CA GLU A 136 -1.23 -24.41 17.94
C GLU A 136 -1.81 -23.04 18.34
N ASN A 137 -2.33 -22.28 17.37
CA ASN A 137 -2.79 -20.89 17.57
C ASN A 137 -4.32 -20.73 17.43
N ASP A 138 -5.09 -21.79 17.61
CA ASP A 138 -6.57 -21.79 17.49
C ASP A 138 -7.04 -21.14 16.16
N GLY A 139 -6.39 -21.50 15.04
CA GLY A 139 -6.74 -21.03 13.70
C GLY A 139 -8.20 -21.33 13.33
N ASP A 140 -8.73 -20.61 12.34
CA ASP A 140 -10.13 -20.79 11.97
C ASP A 140 -10.39 -22.22 11.44
N PRO A 141 -11.57 -22.81 11.71
CA PRO A 141 -11.85 -24.20 11.33
C PRO A 141 -11.76 -24.47 9.83
N GLU A 142 -12.01 -23.49 8.97
CA GLU A 142 -11.95 -23.66 7.51
C GLU A 142 -10.50 -23.76 7.04
N SER A 143 -9.61 -22.90 7.54
CA SER A 143 -8.16 -22.99 7.28
C SER A 143 -7.55 -24.26 7.84
N ILE A 144 -7.95 -24.70 9.03
CA ILE A 144 -7.50 -25.99 9.59
C ILE A 144 -7.94 -27.14 8.68
N GLU A 145 -9.20 -27.17 8.23
CA GLU A 145 -9.70 -28.21 7.32
C GLU A 145 -8.97 -28.17 5.96
N LEU A 146 -8.68 -26.98 5.43
CA LEU A 146 -7.94 -26.79 4.19
C LEU A 146 -6.50 -27.32 4.29
N PHE A 147 -5.77 -26.95 5.35
CA PHE A 147 -4.39 -27.41 5.55
C PHE A 147 -4.31 -28.88 5.99
N GLU A 148 -5.34 -29.40 6.67
CA GLU A 148 -5.49 -30.84 6.90
C GLU A 148 -5.62 -31.57 5.56
N TYR A 149 -6.41 -31.05 4.63
CA TYR A 149 -6.51 -31.57 3.27
C TYR A 149 -5.18 -31.47 2.52
N TYR A 150 -4.47 -30.34 2.58
CA TYR A 150 -3.15 -30.19 1.94
C TYR A 150 -2.07 -31.11 2.53
N CYS A 151 -2.21 -31.53 3.79
CA CYS A 151 -1.33 -32.51 4.41
C CYS A 151 -1.73 -33.98 4.11
N SER A 152 -2.91 -34.19 3.53
CA SER A 152 -3.48 -35.52 3.27
C SER A 152 -2.72 -36.29 2.17
N ASP A 153 -2.80 -37.62 2.23
CA ASP A 153 -2.23 -38.49 1.19
C ASP A 153 -2.91 -38.27 -0.18
N GLU A 154 -4.19 -37.88 -0.18
CA GLU A 154 -4.96 -37.60 -1.40
C GLU A 154 -4.40 -36.37 -2.11
N PHE A 155 -4.22 -35.27 -1.38
CA PHE A 155 -3.65 -34.06 -1.95
C PHE A 155 -2.20 -34.25 -2.36
N LYS A 156 -1.39 -35.00 -1.60
CA LYS A 156 0.01 -35.30 -1.99
C LYS A 156 0.12 -35.96 -3.36
N VAL A 157 -0.78 -36.89 -3.68
CA VAL A 157 -0.82 -37.53 -5.00
C VAL A 157 -1.20 -36.52 -6.09
N LEU A 158 -2.21 -35.67 -5.85
CA LEU A 158 -2.61 -34.61 -6.77
C LEU A 158 -1.45 -33.60 -7.00
N PHE A 159 -0.80 -33.20 -5.91
CA PHE A 159 0.30 -32.25 -5.89
C PHE A 159 1.51 -32.77 -6.67
N GLU A 160 1.83 -34.06 -6.54
CA GLU A 160 2.84 -34.71 -7.38
C GLU A 160 2.52 -34.58 -8.87
N GLU A 161 1.24 -34.69 -9.27
CA GLU A 161 0.84 -34.51 -10.67
C GLU A 161 1.05 -33.07 -11.17
N CYS A 162 0.99 -32.06 -10.29
CA CYS A 162 1.22 -30.66 -10.62
C CYS A 162 2.71 -30.34 -10.91
N VAL A 163 3.64 -31.13 -10.38
CA VAL A 163 5.09 -30.96 -10.62
C VAL A 163 5.53 -31.82 -11.82
N PRO A 164 5.84 -31.23 -12.99
CA PRO A 164 6.16 -31.99 -14.19
C PRO A 164 7.53 -32.67 -14.09
N HIS A 165 7.76 -33.66 -14.97
CA HIS A 165 9.08 -34.30 -15.16
C HIS A 165 10.05 -33.46 -15.99
N TYR A 166 9.74 -32.18 -16.20
CA TYR A 166 10.57 -31.22 -16.92
C TYR A 166 10.92 -30.06 -15.99
N GLN A 167 12.11 -29.50 -16.19
CA GLN A 167 12.61 -28.34 -15.46
C GLN A 167 12.91 -27.19 -16.43
N GLY A 168 12.84 -25.97 -15.93
CA GLY A 168 13.28 -24.78 -16.63
C GLY A 168 14.71 -24.40 -16.24
N LYS A 169 15.54 -24.04 -17.22
CA LYS A 169 16.75 -23.28 -16.99
C LYS A 169 16.53 -21.85 -17.44
N VAL A 170 16.56 -20.90 -16.50
CA VAL A 170 16.42 -19.49 -16.84
C VAL A 170 17.64 -19.03 -17.65
N THR A 171 17.38 -18.41 -18.79
CA THR A 171 18.37 -17.89 -19.73
C THR A 171 18.08 -16.41 -20.01
N GLY A 172 19.05 -15.64 -20.50
CA GLY A 172 18.82 -14.24 -20.85
C GLY A 172 18.61 -13.27 -19.68
N VAL A 173 18.93 -13.69 -18.45
CA VAL A 173 19.07 -12.73 -17.34
C VAL A 173 20.32 -11.91 -17.63
N ALA A 174 20.20 -10.58 -17.72
CA ALA A 174 21.36 -9.70 -17.79
C ALA A 174 22.33 -10.11 -16.67
N ASP A 175 23.59 -10.38 -17.00
CA ASP A 175 24.56 -10.79 -15.99
C ASP A 175 24.85 -9.58 -15.09
N HIS A 176 24.04 -9.45 -14.04
CA HIS A 176 24.06 -8.33 -13.11
C HIS A 176 25.38 -8.26 -12.37
N PHE A 177 26.09 -9.38 -12.22
CA PHE A 177 27.43 -9.39 -11.70
C PHE A 177 28.39 -8.70 -12.67
N LEU A 178 28.37 -9.04 -13.96
CA LEU A 178 29.17 -8.38 -15.00
C LEU A 178 28.79 -6.89 -15.17
N SER A 179 27.51 -6.55 -15.11
CA SER A 179 27.01 -5.17 -15.15
C SER A 179 27.50 -4.36 -13.95
N SER A 180 27.40 -4.93 -12.75
CA SER A 180 27.85 -4.32 -11.49
C SER A 180 29.36 -4.14 -11.47
N VAL A 181 30.12 -5.17 -11.84
CA VAL A 181 31.58 -5.10 -11.99
C VAL A 181 31.94 -4.02 -13.02
N GLY A 182 31.23 -3.96 -14.15
CA GLY A 182 31.40 -2.93 -15.19
C GLY A 182 31.14 -1.51 -14.68
N LEU A 183 30.10 -1.31 -13.88
CA LEU A 183 29.78 -0.03 -13.23
C LEU A 183 30.89 0.40 -12.27
N TRP A 184 31.32 -0.49 -11.37
CA TRP A 184 32.39 -0.19 -10.42
C TRP A 184 33.72 0.10 -11.11
N MET A 185 34.08 -0.66 -12.13
CA MET A 185 35.28 -0.39 -12.94
C MET A 185 35.22 0.98 -13.62
N SER A 186 34.05 1.35 -14.17
CA SER A 186 33.83 2.66 -14.79
C SER A 186 33.93 3.79 -13.77
N LEU A 187 33.29 3.68 -12.61
CA LEU A 187 33.35 4.68 -11.55
C LEU A 187 34.78 4.84 -11.02
N ILE A 188 35.45 3.73 -10.67
CA ILE A 188 36.83 3.75 -10.15
C ILE A 188 37.79 4.30 -11.19
N GLY A 189 37.70 3.85 -12.44
CA GLY A 189 38.52 4.34 -13.55
C GLY A 189 38.33 5.83 -13.79
N GLY A 190 37.08 6.30 -13.78
CA GLY A 190 36.73 7.72 -13.92
C GLY A 190 37.28 8.59 -12.79
N VAL A 191 37.10 8.17 -11.53
CA VAL A 191 37.61 8.88 -10.36
C VAL A 191 39.14 8.95 -10.37
N ILE A 192 39.82 7.83 -10.65
CA ILE A 192 41.29 7.80 -10.71
C ILE A 192 41.80 8.68 -11.85
N ALA A 193 41.16 8.64 -13.03
CA ALA A 193 41.52 9.50 -14.16
C ALA A 193 41.36 10.98 -13.81
N ALA A 194 40.22 11.37 -13.22
CA ALA A 194 39.95 12.73 -12.78
C ALA A 194 40.95 13.21 -11.73
N TYR A 195 41.21 12.43 -10.67
CA TYR A 195 42.22 12.73 -9.65
C TYR A 195 43.62 12.87 -10.23
N THR A 196 43.98 11.98 -11.16
CA THR A 196 45.30 12.00 -11.81
C THR A 196 45.46 13.25 -12.68
N LEU A 197 44.44 13.60 -13.47
CA LEU A 197 44.40 14.81 -14.29
C LEU A 197 44.47 16.08 -13.44
N LEU A 198 43.67 16.18 -12.38
CA LEU A 198 43.70 17.30 -11.43
C LEU A 198 45.07 17.43 -10.75
N SER A 199 45.74 16.31 -10.45
CA SER A 199 47.06 16.30 -9.82
C SER A 199 48.19 16.87 -10.68
N PHE A 200 47.97 17.10 -11.99
CA PHE A 200 48.93 17.81 -12.83
C PHE A 200 48.92 19.32 -12.58
N LYS A 201 47.79 19.87 -12.11
CA LYS A 201 47.61 21.32 -11.90
C LYS A 201 47.52 21.70 -10.41
N PHE A 202 47.07 20.78 -9.55
CA PHE A 202 46.81 21.02 -8.13
C PHE A 202 47.55 20.03 -7.23
N SER A 203 47.82 20.43 -5.98
CA SER A 203 48.41 19.52 -4.99
C SER A 203 47.39 18.45 -4.54
N VAL A 204 47.86 17.26 -4.18
CA VAL A 204 46.98 16.17 -3.71
C VAL A 204 46.14 16.60 -2.50
N LYS A 205 46.71 17.39 -1.59
CA LYS A 205 46.00 17.97 -0.44
C LYS A 205 44.85 18.89 -0.88
N SER A 206 45.07 19.72 -1.90
CA SER A 206 44.06 20.63 -2.45
C SER A 206 42.91 19.87 -3.11
N ILE A 207 43.21 18.76 -3.80
CA ILE A 207 42.20 17.92 -4.46
C ILE A 207 41.35 17.18 -3.43
N LEU A 208 41.98 16.60 -2.41
CA LEU A 208 41.28 15.95 -1.29
C LEU A 208 40.37 16.93 -0.56
N LEU A 209 40.90 18.11 -0.19
CA LEU A 209 40.12 19.13 0.50
C LEU A 209 38.96 19.65 -0.36
N GLY A 210 39.19 19.87 -1.66
CA GLY A 210 38.14 20.27 -2.61
C GLY A 210 37.07 19.20 -2.79
N THR A 211 37.44 17.91 -2.78
CA THR A 211 36.50 16.80 -2.87
C THR A 211 35.65 16.69 -1.60
N VAL A 212 36.27 16.79 -0.42
CA VAL A 212 35.53 16.81 0.85
C VAL A 212 34.58 18.01 0.89
N ALA A 213 35.01 19.19 0.47
CA ALA A 213 34.15 20.36 0.38
C ALA A 213 32.98 20.15 -0.60
N LEU A 214 33.23 19.53 -1.76
CA LEU A 214 32.18 19.22 -2.73
C LEU A 214 31.18 18.20 -2.18
N ILE A 215 31.65 17.14 -1.52
CA ILE A 215 30.79 16.14 -0.87
C ILE A 215 29.96 16.80 0.22
N LEU A 216 30.55 17.66 1.05
CA LEU A 216 29.81 18.40 2.07
C LEU A 216 28.75 19.33 1.46
N VAL A 217 29.08 20.05 0.39
CA VAL A 217 28.12 20.90 -0.32
C VAL A 217 27.00 20.07 -0.95
N ALA A 218 27.32 18.94 -1.57
CA ALA A 218 26.34 18.02 -2.12
C ALA A 218 25.45 17.44 -1.02
N ALA A 219 26.02 16.94 0.07
CA ALA A 219 25.28 16.39 1.21
C ALA A 219 24.37 17.43 1.86
N VAL A 220 24.86 18.65 2.09
CA VAL A 220 24.02 19.76 2.61
C VAL A 220 22.93 20.14 1.62
N GLY A 221 23.24 20.16 0.31
CA GLY A 221 22.26 20.39 -0.74
C GLY A 221 21.15 19.33 -0.77
N THR A 222 21.53 18.06 -0.71
CA THR A 222 20.61 16.91 -0.64
C THR A 222 19.77 16.97 0.63
N LEU A 223 20.37 17.17 1.81
CA LEU A 223 19.64 17.31 3.08
C LEU A 223 18.66 18.48 3.04
N PHE A 224 19.04 19.61 2.43
CA PHE A 224 18.15 20.76 2.29
C PHE A 224 17.00 20.49 1.32
N PHE A 225 17.27 19.81 0.20
CA PHE A 225 16.24 19.44 -0.78
C PHE A 225 15.25 18.43 -0.20
N PHE A 226 15.74 17.40 0.51
CA PHE A 226 14.92 16.34 1.11
C PHE A 226 14.44 16.63 2.53
N ARG A 227 14.69 17.82 3.08
CA ARG A 227 14.42 18.14 4.50
C ARG A 227 12.99 17.85 4.95
N LYS A 228 12.00 18.11 4.08
CA LYS A 228 10.58 17.89 4.38
C LYS A 228 10.22 16.41 4.41
N ARG A 229 10.76 15.61 3.48
CA ARG A 229 10.63 14.14 3.49
C ARG A 229 11.32 13.54 4.71
N ILE A 230 12.57 13.94 4.99
CA ILE A 230 13.30 13.51 6.19
C ILE A 230 12.52 13.87 7.47
N SER A 231 11.96 15.08 7.55
CA SER A 231 11.14 15.49 8.69
C SER A 231 9.88 14.66 8.85
N THR A 232 9.26 14.25 7.74
CA THR A 232 8.06 13.39 7.74
C THR A 232 8.43 12.01 8.28
N TYR A 233 9.46 11.38 7.72
CA TYR A 233 9.94 10.06 8.15
C TYR A 233 10.39 10.04 9.61
N ALA A 234 11.05 11.10 10.07
CA ALA A 234 11.52 11.23 11.45
C ALA A 234 10.40 11.53 12.45
N SER A 235 9.21 11.91 11.99
CA SER A 235 8.09 12.28 12.86
C SER A 235 7.23 11.08 13.28
N VAL A 236 7.30 9.96 12.56
CA VAL A 236 6.58 8.73 12.91
C VAL A 236 7.00 8.27 14.30
N LYS A 237 6.06 8.05 15.21
CA LYS A 237 6.32 7.51 16.55
C LYS A 237 5.04 6.94 17.14
N GLN A 238 5.17 5.97 18.03
CA GLN A 238 4.03 5.50 18.82
C GLN A 238 3.58 6.60 19.80
N TYR A 239 2.27 6.84 19.86
CA TYR A 239 1.61 7.78 20.77
C TYR A 239 1.03 7.05 21.99
N ALA A 240 0.34 5.94 21.76
CA ALA A 240 -0.17 4.99 22.75
C ALA A 240 -0.02 3.56 22.19
N PRO A 241 -0.19 2.48 22.99
CA PRO A 241 -0.24 1.12 22.43
C PRO A 241 -1.21 1.04 21.24
N GLY A 242 -0.78 0.44 20.12
CA GLY A 242 -1.55 0.36 18.86
C GLY A 242 -1.81 1.69 18.12
N VAL A 243 -1.46 2.83 18.72
CA VAL A 243 -1.74 4.16 18.16
C VAL A 243 -0.45 4.90 17.84
N TYR A 244 -0.27 5.23 16.57
CA TYR A 244 0.87 5.93 16.03
C TYR A 244 0.50 7.35 15.58
N GLN A 245 1.51 8.20 15.44
CA GLN A 245 1.33 9.53 14.88
C GLN A 245 2.44 9.92 13.91
N MET A 246 2.10 10.75 12.93
CA MET A 246 3.04 11.31 11.96
C MET A 246 2.70 12.76 11.62
N ARG A 247 3.73 13.59 11.44
CA ARG A 247 3.62 14.91 10.82
C ARG A 247 4.05 14.87 9.35
N CYS A 248 3.10 14.94 8.44
CA CYS A 248 3.40 15.00 7.01
C CYS A 248 3.68 16.44 6.55
N SER A 249 4.95 16.72 6.29
CA SER A 249 5.42 18.00 5.72
C SER A 249 5.98 17.85 4.29
N ALA A 250 6.16 16.60 3.86
CA ALA A 250 6.56 16.22 2.52
C ALA A 250 5.51 16.67 1.50
N ASP A 251 6.00 17.00 0.31
CA ASP A 251 5.11 17.12 -0.84
C ASP A 251 4.85 15.70 -1.35
N TYR A 252 3.62 15.23 -1.13
CA TYR A 252 3.14 13.94 -1.63
C TYR A 252 2.59 14.03 -3.06
N LYS A 253 2.58 15.22 -3.70
CA LYS A 253 2.19 15.41 -5.11
C LYS A 253 0.72 15.11 -5.41
N LEU A 254 -0.19 15.56 -4.55
CA LEU A 254 -1.63 15.42 -4.79
C LEU A 254 -2.07 16.01 -6.15
N ASP A 255 -1.58 17.18 -6.55
CA ASP A 255 -1.94 17.79 -7.84
C ASP A 255 -1.56 16.91 -9.04
N ASP A 256 -0.40 16.24 -8.98
CA ASP A 256 0.06 15.35 -10.05
C ASP A 256 -0.78 14.05 -10.06
N LEU A 257 -1.21 13.57 -8.89
CA LEU A 257 -2.12 12.40 -8.77
C LEU A 257 -3.54 12.72 -9.26
N LEU A 258 -4.08 13.89 -8.90
CA LEU A 258 -5.41 14.32 -9.34
C LEU A 258 -5.48 14.62 -10.84
N ALA A 259 -4.32 14.83 -11.48
CA ALA A 259 -4.18 14.96 -12.93
C ALA A 259 -3.88 13.62 -13.62
N SER A 260 -3.78 12.53 -12.86
CA SER A 260 -3.65 11.16 -13.38
C SER A 260 -5.01 10.46 -13.32
N ASP A 261 -5.31 9.66 -14.33
CA ASP A 261 -6.54 8.87 -14.42
C ASP A 261 -6.35 7.52 -13.67
N VAL A 262 -6.01 7.58 -12.38
CA VAL A 262 -5.79 6.38 -11.56
C VAL A 262 -7.13 5.85 -11.05
N SER A 263 -7.47 4.64 -11.48
CA SER A 263 -8.76 3.98 -11.23
C SER A 263 -8.66 2.73 -10.35
N SER A 264 -7.43 2.24 -10.08
CA SER A 264 -7.21 1.00 -9.33
C SER A 264 -5.99 1.07 -8.41
N LEU A 265 -5.91 0.14 -7.45
CA LEU A 265 -4.79 0.04 -6.51
C LEU A 265 -3.43 -0.24 -7.20
N PRO A 266 -3.33 -1.14 -8.21
CA PRO A 266 -2.09 -1.32 -8.96
C PRO A 266 -1.65 -0.05 -9.69
N GLU A 267 -2.56 0.66 -10.37
CA GLU A 267 -2.25 1.94 -11.02
C GLU A 267 -1.77 3.00 -10.03
N PHE A 268 -2.35 3.04 -8.82
CA PHE A 268 -1.88 3.91 -7.75
C PHE A 268 -0.48 3.52 -7.27
N ALA A 269 -0.20 2.23 -7.10
CA ALA A 269 1.12 1.74 -6.71
C ALA A 269 2.20 2.09 -7.76
N ASP A 270 1.88 1.96 -9.05
CA ASP A 270 2.75 2.35 -10.16
C ASP A 270 3.02 3.86 -10.16
N TRP A 271 1.96 4.67 -10.04
CA TRP A 271 2.11 6.12 -9.94
C TRP A 271 2.98 6.51 -8.74
N ALA A 272 2.74 5.89 -7.58
CA ALA A 272 3.50 6.15 -6.37
C ALA A 272 4.98 5.77 -6.56
N SER A 273 5.27 4.59 -7.11
CA SER A 273 6.62 4.12 -7.44
C SER A 273 7.37 5.18 -8.25
N ASP A 274 6.78 5.64 -9.35
CA ASP A 274 7.40 6.61 -10.26
C ASP A 274 7.57 7.99 -9.63
N GLU A 275 6.51 8.53 -9.06
CA GLU A 275 6.46 9.93 -8.64
C GLU A 275 7.03 10.16 -7.24
N LEU A 276 6.91 9.18 -6.34
CA LEU A 276 7.30 9.32 -4.93
C LEU A 276 8.57 8.54 -4.60
N PHE A 277 8.84 7.41 -5.26
CA PHE A 277 9.94 6.51 -4.90
C PHE A 277 11.00 6.34 -5.99
N PHE A 278 11.01 7.22 -7.01
CA PHE A 278 12.04 7.23 -8.06
C PHE A 278 12.07 5.94 -8.91
N GLY A 279 10.91 5.33 -9.13
CA GLY A 279 10.72 4.08 -9.86
C GLY A 279 11.09 2.84 -9.04
N MET A 280 11.12 2.93 -7.71
CA MET A 280 11.26 1.76 -6.85
C MET A 280 9.88 1.12 -6.63
N PRO A 281 9.70 -0.19 -6.90
CA PRO A 281 8.42 -0.87 -6.76
C PRO A 281 7.90 -0.81 -5.32
N ILE A 282 6.58 -0.76 -5.19
CA ILE A 282 5.83 -0.70 -3.92
C ILE A 282 4.72 -1.74 -4.00
N ASP A 283 4.48 -2.41 -2.88
CA ASP A 283 3.44 -3.40 -2.72
C ASP A 283 2.45 -2.87 -1.66
N ILE A 284 1.14 -2.90 -1.96
CA ILE A 284 0.08 -2.35 -1.10
C ILE A 284 -0.97 -3.45 -0.91
N ALA A 285 -1.19 -3.87 0.35
CA ALA A 285 -2.16 -4.92 0.70
C ALA A 285 -3.62 -4.41 0.69
N GLN A 286 -4.60 -5.35 0.63
CA GLN A 286 -6.04 -5.08 0.63
C GLN A 286 -6.76 -5.67 1.87
N GLY A 287 -7.82 -5.02 2.36
CA GLY A 287 -8.73 -5.48 3.43
C GLY A 287 -10.14 -4.84 3.37
N SER A 288 -11.17 -5.39 4.04
CA SER A 288 -12.60 -4.93 4.08
C SER A 288 -12.90 -4.00 5.29
N PHE A 289 -14.14 -3.49 5.62
CA PHE A 289 -14.48 -2.58 6.78
C PHE A 289 -15.97 -2.51 7.26
N GLY A 290 -16.25 -1.87 8.42
CA GLY A 290 -17.58 -1.36 8.86
C GLY A 290 -17.48 -0.03 9.66
N CYS A 291 -18.51 0.84 9.73
CA CYS A 291 -18.39 2.21 10.33
C CYS A 291 -19.74 2.91 10.71
N SER A 292 -19.71 3.99 11.51
CA SER A 292 -20.85 4.93 11.67
C SER A 292 -20.39 6.40 11.79
N SER A 293 -21.22 7.40 11.44
CA SER A 293 -20.86 8.83 11.51
C SER A 293 -22.07 9.78 11.72
N PHE A 294 -21.84 10.95 12.33
CA PHE A 294 -22.87 11.99 12.54
C PHE A 294 -22.29 13.42 12.60
N SER A 295 -23.16 14.43 12.60
CA SER A 295 -22.80 15.83 12.88
C SER A 295 -23.83 16.52 13.79
N VAL A 296 -23.33 17.40 14.67
CA VAL A 296 -24.11 18.11 15.70
C VAL A 296 -23.43 19.45 16.05
N MET A 297 -24.10 20.39 16.71
CA MET A 297 -23.46 21.62 17.21
C MET A 297 -23.11 21.54 18.71
N SER A 298 -22.15 22.34 19.19
CA SER A 298 -21.87 22.55 20.61
C SER A 298 -22.69 23.71 21.22
N PRO A 299 -22.86 23.77 22.55
CA PRO A 299 -23.51 24.91 23.22
C PRO A 299 -22.84 26.26 22.93
N GLU A 300 -21.54 26.24 22.65
CA GLU A 300 -20.73 27.39 22.26
C GLU A 300 -20.93 27.80 20.79
N GLY A 301 -21.65 26.97 20.02
CA GLY A 301 -21.95 27.20 18.61
C GLY A 301 -20.91 26.62 17.65
N HIS A 302 -20.05 25.71 18.10
CA HIS A 302 -19.11 24.99 17.25
C HIS A 302 -19.81 23.84 16.53
N HIS A 303 -19.28 23.38 15.41
CA HIS A 303 -19.80 22.25 14.64
C HIS A 303 -18.94 21.03 14.88
N LEU A 304 -19.59 19.96 15.34
CA LEU A 304 -18.98 18.69 15.67
C LEU A 304 -19.32 17.66 14.59
N MET A 305 -18.36 16.81 14.24
CA MET A 305 -18.55 15.60 13.43
C MET A 305 -18.08 14.38 14.23
N GLY A 306 -18.97 13.42 14.46
CA GLY A 306 -18.69 12.16 15.15
C GLY A 306 -18.46 11.01 14.18
N ARG A 307 -17.56 10.07 14.49
CA ARG A 307 -17.34 8.82 13.74
C ARG A 307 -16.94 7.68 14.67
N ASN A 308 -17.53 6.50 14.48
CA ASN A 308 -16.93 5.22 14.89
C ASN A 308 -16.33 4.52 13.67
N TYR A 309 -15.15 3.95 13.88
CA TYR A 309 -14.52 3.02 12.96
C TYR A 309 -14.63 1.61 13.52
N ASP A 310 -15.33 0.72 12.81
CA ASP A 310 -15.60 -0.64 13.27
C ASP A 310 -14.88 -1.67 12.41
N PHE A 311 -13.84 -2.30 12.95
CA PHE A 311 -13.01 -3.25 12.22
C PHE A 311 -12.54 -4.39 13.13
N PRO A 312 -12.11 -5.56 12.61
CA PRO A 312 -11.25 -6.45 13.38
C PRO A 312 -10.05 -5.67 13.93
N GLU A 313 -9.45 -6.17 15.01
CA GLU A 313 -8.33 -5.53 15.71
C GLU A 313 -7.32 -4.95 14.71
N THR A 314 -6.99 -3.66 14.84
CA THR A 314 -6.03 -2.98 13.98
C THR A 314 -5.30 -1.85 14.69
N ASP A 315 -4.10 -1.53 14.18
CA ASP A 315 -3.38 -0.36 14.61
C ASP A 315 -3.79 0.89 13.81
N THR A 316 -3.68 2.06 14.45
CA THR A 316 -4.09 3.35 13.88
C THR A 316 -2.91 4.30 13.71
N MET A 317 -2.87 5.07 12.63
CA MET A 317 -1.97 6.21 12.46
C MET A 317 -2.77 7.52 12.38
N MET A 318 -2.54 8.40 13.35
CA MET A 318 -2.95 9.80 13.26
C MET A 318 -1.96 10.58 12.40
N ILE A 319 -2.45 11.44 11.51
CA ILE A 319 -1.62 12.23 10.60
C ILE A 319 -1.99 13.70 10.67
N TYR A 320 -0.98 14.55 10.91
CA TYR A 320 -1.08 15.98 10.68
C TYR A 320 -0.36 16.39 9.40
N SER A 321 -1.13 16.77 8.38
CA SER A 321 -0.64 17.17 7.06
C SER A 321 -0.60 18.69 6.91
N THR A 322 0.46 19.20 6.29
CA THR A 322 0.63 20.63 5.97
C THR A 322 1.05 20.81 4.51
N PRO A 323 0.14 20.57 3.55
CA PRO A 323 0.41 20.74 2.12
C PRO A 323 0.85 22.19 1.82
N LYS A 324 1.63 22.36 0.76
CA LYS A 324 2.22 23.68 0.43
C LYS A 324 1.17 24.69 -0.02
N ASP A 325 0.20 24.23 -0.82
CA ASP A 325 -0.80 25.04 -1.48
C ASP A 325 -2.22 24.51 -1.16
N GLY A 326 -2.45 24.06 0.08
CA GLY A 326 -3.73 23.50 0.56
C GLY A 326 -3.93 23.73 2.06
N TYR A 327 -5.02 23.19 2.60
CA TYR A 327 -5.37 23.28 4.02
C TYR A 327 -4.57 22.29 4.87
N ALA A 328 -4.14 22.73 6.05
CA ALA A 328 -3.67 21.80 7.07
C ALA A 328 -4.82 20.89 7.54
N SER A 329 -4.52 19.62 7.84
CA SER A 329 -5.56 18.65 8.25
C SER A 329 -5.06 17.67 9.30
N ILE A 330 -5.97 17.21 10.15
CA ILE A 330 -5.79 16.03 11.01
C ILE A 330 -6.64 14.91 10.41
N GLY A 331 -6.06 13.74 10.18
CA GLY A 331 -6.78 12.56 9.69
C GLY A 331 -6.25 11.27 10.29
N LEU A 332 -7.05 10.22 10.18
CA LEU A 332 -6.73 8.88 10.69
C LEU A 332 -6.64 7.87 9.56
N VAL A 333 -5.74 6.91 9.75
CA VAL A 333 -5.45 5.81 8.83
C VAL A 333 -5.47 4.52 9.63
N ASP A 334 -6.21 3.53 9.14
CA ASP A 334 -6.04 2.14 9.52
C ASP A 334 -4.76 1.62 8.88
N ILE A 335 -3.75 1.32 9.69
CA ILE A 335 -2.45 0.90 9.17
C ILE A 335 -2.31 -0.62 9.07
N GLY A 336 -3.15 -1.40 9.74
CA GLY A 336 -3.19 -2.87 9.58
C GLY A 336 -3.52 -3.28 8.14
N LEU A 337 -4.32 -2.48 7.43
CA LEU A 337 -4.57 -2.65 5.98
C LEU A 337 -3.34 -2.61 5.09
N LEU A 338 -2.28 -1.96 5.57
CA LEU A 338 -1.03 -1.83 4.87
C LEU A 338 -0.01 -2.88 5.34
N GLY A 339 -0.45 -3.83 6.17
CA GLY A 339 0.41 -4.77 6.88
C GLY A 339 1.34 -4.07 7.86
N LEU A 340 0.89 -2.96 8.47
CA LEU A 340 1.68 -2.15 9.40
C LEU A 340 1.00 -2.11 10.76
N GLY A 341 1.76 -2.45 11.80
CA GLY A 341 1.24 -2.45 13.15
C GLY A 341 2.05 -3.32 14.08
N THR A 342 1.37 -3.90 15.06
CA THR A 342 1.96 -4.69 16.14
C THR A 342 1.63 -6.18 16.07
N ASP A 343 0.79 -6.59 15.12
CA ASP A 343 0.38 -7.99 14.96
C ASP A 343 1.44 -8.87 14.28
N GLU A 344 1.29 -10.19 14.43
CA GLU A 344 2.21 -11.16 13.85
C GLU A 344 2.15 -11.12 12.31
N GLY A 345 3.29 -10.81 11.67
CA GLY A 345 3.39 -10.68 10.22
C GLY A 345 3.35 -9.22 9.73
N GLU A 346 2.96 -8.29 10.58
CA GLU A 346 2.98 -6.86 10.27
C GLU A 346 4.36 -6.24 10.50
N LEU A 347 4.61 -5.13 9.79
CA LEU A 347 5.83 -4.37 9.93
C LEU A 347 5.64 -3.23 10.93
N ASP A 348 6.54 -3.17 11.92
CA ASP A 348 6.58 -2.08 12.90
C ASP A 348 6.59 -0.70 12.18
N PRO A 349 5.60 0.17 12.43
CA PRO A 349 5.53 1.50 11.83
C PRO A 349 6.75 2.38 12.12
N GLU A 350 7.49 2.12 13.21
CA GLU A 350 8.72 2.83 13.56
C GLU A 350 9.99 2.26 12.90
N SER A 351 9.89 1.15 12.16
CA SER A 351 10.98 0.59 11.36
C SER A 351 11.45 1.56 10.28
N LYS A 352 12.68 1.38 9.77
CA LYS A 352 13.24 2.31 8.77
C LYS A 352 12.53 2.18 7.43
N GLU A 353 12.09 0.97 7.14
CA GLU A 353 11.37 0.54 5.96
C GLU A 353 10.00 1.21 5.93
N CYS A 354 9.23 1.12 7.03
CA CYS A 354 7.91 1.75 7.13
C CYS A 354 7.98 3.28 7.13
N ARG A 355 8.98 3.85 7.79
CA ARG A 355 9.22 5.31 7.75
C ARG A 355 9.47 5.82 6.33
N LEU A 356 9.98 5.01 5.40
CA LEU A 356 10.20 5.44 4.02
C LEU A 356 8.88 5.53 3.25
N ILE A 357 8.00 4.56 3.44
CA ILE A 357 6.69 4.47 2.77
C ILE A 357 5.62 5.36 3.42
N SER A 358 5.87 5.89 4.62
CA SER A 358 4.92 6.70 5.39
C SER A 358 4.40 7.94 4.65
N VAL A 359 5.08 8.39 3.59
CA VAL A 359 4.61 9.47 2.70
C VAL A 359 3.33 9.12 1.92
N LEU A 360 2.98 7.83 1.83
CA LEU A 360 1.74 7.34 1.21
C LEU A 360 0.54 7.37 2.14
N LEU A 361 0.75 7.33 3.46
CA LEU A 361 -0.32 7.24 4.44
C LEU A 361 -1.37 8.36 4.33
N PRO A 362 -1.06 9.61 3.93
CA PRO A 362 -2.10 10.60 3.67
C PRO A 362 -3.17 10.13 2.65
N TYR A 363 -2.81 9.31 1.66
CA TYR A 363 -3.75 8.75 0.68
C TYR A 363 -4.61 7.62 1.21
N MET A 364 -4.30 7.09 2.39
CA MET A 364 -5.03 6.02 3.05
C MET A 364 -5.92 6.56 4.19
N THR A 365 -6.13 7.88 4.23
CA THR A 365 -6.95 8.52 5.26
C THR A 365 -8.40 8.06 5.10
N VAL A 366 -8.97 7.52 6.18
CA VAL A 366 -10.37 7.03 6.21
C VAL A 366 -11.31 8.08 6.82
N ASP A 367 -10.80 8.99 7.64
CA ASP A 367 -11.52 10.16 8.12
C ASP A 367 -10.60 11.28 8.57
N GLY A 368 -11.15 12.48 8.69
CA GLY A 368 -10.43 13.62 9.23
C GLY A 368 -11.16 14.94 9.09
N MET A 369 -10.45 16.01 9.42
CA MET A 369 -10.90 17.39 9.22
C MET A 369 -9.75 18.32 8.84
N ASN A 370 -10.08 19.44 8.21
CA ASN A 370 -9.11 20.46 7.83
C ASN A 370 -9.31 21.80 8.58
N GLU A 371 -8.30 22.67 8.51
CA GLU A 371 -8.29 23.98 9.19
C GLU A 371 -9.34 24.96 8.63
N ALA A 372 -9.93 24.65 7.48
CA ALA A 372 -11.06 25.40 6.94
C ALA A 372 -12.38 25.03 7.63
N GLY A 373 -12.41 23.91 8.37
CA GLY A 373 -13.59 23.40 9.07
C GLY A 373 -14.46 22.51 8.21
N VAL A 374 -13.87 21.72 7.32
CA VAL A 374 -14.52 20.60 6.63
C VAL A 374 -14.07 19.29 7.27
N GLY A 375 -15.03 18.44 7.62
CA GLY A 375 -14.82 17.07 8.05
C GLY A 375 -15.34 16.09 7.01
N VAL A 376 -14.67 14.95 6.87
CA VAL A 376 -15.09 13.85 5.99
C VAL A 376 -14.80 12.50 6.65
N SER A 377 -15.69 11.54 6.46
CA SER A 377 -15.49 10.14 6.81
C SER A 377 -16.01 9.20 5.72
N ILE A 378 -15.32 8.07 5.54
CA ILE A 378 -15.76 6.97 4.69
C ILE A 378 -16.48 5.92 5.52
N LEU A 379 -17.56 5.35 4.97
CA LEU A 379 -18.22 4.19 5.56
C LEU A 379 -18.51 3.17 4.45
N MET A 380 -18.22 1.90 4.74
CA MET A 380 -18.52 0.78 3.84
C MET A 380 -20.03 0.56 3.72
N LEU A 381 -20.49 0.03 2.61
CA LEU A 381 -21.86 -0.45 2.40
C LEU A 381 -21.85 -1.97 2.15
N GLU A 382 -22.96 -2.66 2.43
CA GLU A 382 -23.13 -4.09 2.18
C GLU A 382 -23.44 -4.37 0.67
N SER A 383 -22.55 -3.94 -0.22
CA SER A 383 -22.73 -3.96 -1.68
C SER A 383 -21.40 -4.14 -2.45
N GLY A 384 -21.44 -4.10 -3.79
CA GLY A 384 -20.35 -4.48 -4.71
C GLY A 384 -19.17 -3.50 -4.74
N GLU A 385 -18.49 -3.30 -5.86
CA GLU A 385 -17.50 -2.21 -5.99
C GLU A 385 -18.08 -1.05 -6.79
N ILE A 386 -17.62 0.16 -6.47
CA ILE A 386 -17.91 1.36 -7.26
C ILE A 386 -16.90 1.43 -8.40
N HIS A 387 -17.38 1.41 -9.64
CA HIS A 387 -16.61 1.75 -10.84
C HIS A 387 -17.46 2.62 -11.75
N GLN A 388 -17.46 3.93 -11.49
CA GLN A 388 -18.15 4.85 -12.38
C GLN A 388 -17.44 4.95 -13.74
N ASP A 389 -18.21 5.23 -14.78
CA ASP A 389 -17.70 5.57 -16.12
C ASP A 389 -18.71 6.51 -16.79
N ASN A 390 -18.49 7.81 -16.61
CA ASN A 390 -19.27 8.90 -17.21
C ASN A 390 -18.41 9.78 -18.13
N GLY A 391 -17.16 9.37 -18.40
CA GLY A 391 -16.19 10.12 -19.17
C GLY A 391 -15.59 11.32 -18.43
N LYS A 392 -15.61 11.29 -17.10
CA LYS A 392 -14.85 12.20 -16.23
C LYS A 392 -13.48 11.56 -15.94
N PRO A 393 -12.49 12.30 -15.41
CA PRO A 393 -11.25 11.70 -14.91
C PRO A 393 -11.53 10.73 -13.76
N ASP A 394 -10.73 9.69 -13.62
CA ASP A 394 -10.90 8.66 -12.60
C ASP A 394 -10.23 9.06 -11.28
N ILE A 395 -10.80 8.63 -10.15
CA ILE A 395 -10.20 8.80 -8.83
C ILE A 395 -10.57 7.67 -7.87
N LEU A 396 -9.61 7.22 -7.06
CA LEU A 396 -9.88 6.32 -5.94
C LEU A 396 -10.54 7.06 -4.76
N MET A 397 -11.43 6.37 -4.06
CA MET A 397 -12.18 6.91 -2.92
C MET A 397 -11.28 7.56 -1.85
N ASN A 398 -10.21 6.89 -1.43
CA ASN A 398 -9.34 7.40 -0.38
C ASN A 398 -8.49 8.59 -0.87
N ILE A 399 -8.17 8.65 -2.16
CA ILE A 399 -7.53 9.83 -2.78
C ILE A 399 -8.50 11.01 -2.77
N ALA A 400 -9.79 10.78 -3.04
CA ALA A 400 -10.82 11.82 -2.96
C ALA A 400 -10.97 12.39 -1.55
N ILE A 401 -10.90 11.56 -0.50
CA ILE A 401 -10.88 12.03 0.91
C ILE A 401 -9.67 12.95 1.14
N ARG A 402 -8.48 12.54 0.70
CA ARG A 402 -7.28 13.38 0.79
C ARG A 402 -7.44 14.70 0.02
N ALA A 403 -8.06 14.65 -1.15
CA ALA A 403 -8.33 15.82 -1.98
C ALA A 403 -9.31 16.79 -1.32
N ILE A 404 -10.39 16.29 -0.73
CA ILE A 404 -11.34 17.11 0.05
C ILE A 404 -10.60 17.82 1.19
N LEU A 405 -9.84 17.08 1.98
CA LEU A 405 -9.13 17.64 3.13
C LEU A 405 -8.09 18.70 2.72
N ASP A 406 -7.40 18.54 1.58
CA ASP A 406 -6.39 19.49 1.11
C ASP A 406 -6.97 20.73 0.43
N THR A 407 -8.12 20.61 -0.24
CA THR A 407 -8.55 21.62 -1.22
C THR A 407 -9.91 22.25 -0.95
N CYS A 408 -10.78 21.62 -0.15
CA CYS A 408 -12.16 22.07 0.04
C CYS A 408 -12.33 22.80 1.37
N GLY A 409 -12.96 23.97 1.35
CA GLY A 409 -13.30 24.78 2.51
C GLY A 409 -14.78 24.74 2.91
N SER A 410 -15.61 23.98 2.19
CA SER A 410 -17.01 23.73 2.52
C SER A 410 -17.52 22.41 1.95
N THR A 411 -18.68 21.96 2.45
CA THR A 411 -19.41 20.80 1.93
C THR A 411 -19.80 20.98 0.45
N ASP A 412 -20.14 22.21 0.02
CA ASP A 412 -20.46 22.49 -1.38
C ASP A 412 -19.25 22.35 -2.31
N GLU A 413 -18.07 22.79 -1.87
CA GLU A 413 -16.83 22.60 -2.62
C GLU A 413 -16.44 21.12 -2.71
N ALA A 414 -16.63 20.36 -1.63
CA ALA A 414 -16.39 18.91 -1.62
C ALA A 414 -17.32 18.16 -2.59
N ILE A 415 -18.62 18.49 -2.61
CA ILE A 415 -19.58 17.92 -3.58
C ILE A 415 -19.16 18.26 -5.02
N ALA A 416 -18.75 19.50 -5.28
CA ALA A 416 -18.32 19.92 -6.61
C ALA A 416 -17.02 19.22 -7.05
N LEU A 417 -16.11 18.94 -6.12
CA LEU A 417 -14.90 18.15 -6.38
C LEU A 417 -15.29 16.71 -6.74
N LEU A 418 -16.12 16.05 -5.92
CA LEU A 418 -16.56 14.67 -6.19
C LEU A 418 -17.32 14.54 -7.52
N ASP A 419 -18.17 15.51 -7.87
CA ASP A 419 -18.87 15.52 -9.17
C ASP A 419 -17.91 15.76 -10.36
N SER A 420 -16.67 16.18 -10.14
CA SER A 420 -15.71 16.37 -11.23
C SER A 420 -14.97 15.09 -11.65
N TYR A 421 -15.14 13.99 -10.92
CA TYR A 421 -14.47 12.71 -11.15
C TYR A 421 -15.47 11.55 -11.30
N ASP A 422 -15.01 10.47 -11.92
CA ASP A 422 -15.60 9.14 -11.84
C ASP A 422 -14.91 8.39 -10.68
N MET A 423 -15.72 7.88 -9.75
CA MET A 423 -15.22 7.33 -8.49
C MET A 423 -15.00 5.83 -8.57
N HIS A 424 -13.92 5.37 -7.92
CA HIS A 424 -13.56 3.96 -7.82
C HIS A 424 -13.26 3.54 -6.38
N SER A 425 -13.77 2.37 -5.97
CA SER A 425 -13.36 1.67 -4.76
C SER A 425 -12.25 0.67 -5.07
N MET A 426 -11.51 0.23 -4.04
CA MET A 426 -10.26 -0.55 -4.23
C MET A 426 -10.16 -1.83 -3.38
N ILE A 427 -11.25 -2.24 -2.73
CA ILE A 427 -11.26 -3.35 -1.75
C ILE A 427 -12.54 -4.18 -1.77
N GLY A 428 -13.13 -4.38 -2.94
CA GLY A 428 -14.27 -5.27 -3.13
C GLY A 428 -15.60 -4.76 -2.56
N SER A 429 -15.68 -3.49 -2.17
CA SER A 429 -16.82 -2.94 -1.40
C SER A 429 -17.20 -1.53 -1.84
N GLU A 430 -18.49 -1.15 -1.71
CA GLU A 430 -18.95 0.20 -1.96
C GLU A 430 -18.80 1.04 -0.71
N PHE A 431 -18.72 2.35 -0.92
CA PHE A 431 -18.60 3.33 0.15
C PHE A 431 -19.52 4.50 -0.11
N HIS A 432 -19.92 5.16 0.97
CA HIS A 432 -20.36 6.54 0.90
C HIS A 432 -19.46 7.44 1.74
N LEU A 433 -19.50 8.73 1.43
CA LEU A 433 -18.80 9.74 2.21
C LEU A 433 -19.81 10.55 3.02
N PHE A 434 -19.56 10.69 4.32
CA PHE A 434 -20.23 11.69 5.14
C PHE A 434 -19.35 12.93 5.20
N ILE A 435 -19.91 14.10 4.88
CA ILE A 435 -19.19 15.36 4.82
C ILE A 435 -19.96 16.39 5.63
N SER A 436 -19.27 17.09 6.53
CA SER A 436 -19.84 18.20 7.29
C SER A 436 -18.90 19.41 7.28
N ASP A 437 -19.45 20.60 7.48
CA ASP A 437 -18.66 21.82 7.59
C ASP A 437 -19.11 22.74 8.72
N LYS A 438 -18.30 23.75 9.04
CA LYS A 438 -18.57 24.77 10.05
C LYS A 438 -19.73 25.74 9.72
N SER A 439 -20.49 25.50 8.65
CA SER A 439 -21.79 26.16 8.44
C SER A 439 -22.95 25.36 9.05
N GLY A 440 -22.68 24.11 9.44
CA GLY A 440 -23.67 23.14 9.93
C GLY A 440 -24.31 22.32 8.82
N LYS A 441 -23.82 22.44 7.58
CA LYS A 441 -24.29 21.60 6.47
C LYS A 441 -23.61 20.24 6.52
N SER A 442 -24.41 19.19 6.63
CA SER A 442 -23.99 17.79 6.56
C SER A 442 -24.68 17.05 5.42
N VAL A 443 -23.92 16.24 4.69
CA VAL A 443 -24.39 15.44 3.56
C VAL A 443 -23.78 14.05 3.57
N THR A 444 -24.52 13.09 3.04
CA THR A 444 -24.03 11.79 2.59
C THR A 444 -23.96 11.81 1.07
N VAL A 445 -22.81 11.47 0.50
CA VAL A 445 -22.59 11.34 -0.94
C VAL A 445 -22.44 9.86 -1.29
N GLU A 446 -23.32 9.36 -2.14
CA GLU A 446 -23.44 7.97 -2.55
C GLU A 446 -23.30 7.84 -4.07
N TRP A 447 -22.77 6.72 -4.55
CA TRP A 447 -22.62 6.43 -5.98
C TRP A 447 -23.45 5.21 -6.33
N LEU A 448 -24.65 5.45 -6.85
CA LEU A 448 -25.66 4.43 -7.09
C LEU A 448 -25.93 4.36 -8.58
N ASP A 449 -25.81 3.17 -9.20
CA ASP A 449 -26.10 2.97 -10.62
C ASP A 449 -25.34 3.94 -11.56
N ASN A 450 -24.07 4.21 -11.24
CA ASN A 450 -23.21 5.17 -11.96
C ASN A 450 -23.59 6.66 -11.78
N ASP A 451 -24.62 6.98 -10.99
CA ASP A 451 -25.03 8.34 -10.65
C ASP A 451 -24.54 8.73 -9.24
N THR A 452 -24.16 10.00 -9.07
CA THR A 452 -23.87 10.57 -7.75
C THR A 452 -25.15 11.09 -7.10
N VAL A 453 -25.47 10.57 -5.91
CA VAL A 453 -26.64 10.93 -5.10
C VAL A 453 -26.18 11.64 -3.83
N VAL A 454 -26.73 12.82 -3.56
CA VAL A 454 -26.40 13.62 -2.38
C VAL A 454 -27.63 13.74 -1.49
N THR A 455 -27.50 13.27 -0.24
CA THR A 455 -28.56 13.29 0.77
C THR A 455 -28.16 14.17 1.94
N GLU A 456 -28.91 15.24 2.19
CA GLU A 456 -28.71 16.06 3.40
C GLU A 456 -29.27 15.34 4.63
N GLY A 457 -28.47 15.26 5.70
CA GLY A 457 -28.87 14.58 6.93
C GLY A 457 -27.78 14.62 8.01
N PRO A 458 -28.15 14.55 9.30
CA PRO A 458 -27.20 14.73 10.40
C PRO A 458 -26.45 13.44 10.80
N ALA A 459 -26.80 12.29 10.24
CA ALA A 459 -26.21 11.00 10.61
C ALA A 459 -26.23 10.02 9.44
N VAL A 460 -25.34 9.03 9.49
CA VAL A 460 -25.24 7.92 8.54
C VAL A 460 -24.56 6.70 9.17
N THR A 461 -24.88 5.50 8.67
CA THR A 461 -24.27 4.21 9.08
C THR A 461 -24.10 3.30 7.84
N ASN A 462 -23.85 2.01 8.06
CA ASN A 462 -23.99 0.81 7.19
C ASN A 462 -24.93 0.72 5.96
N HIS A 463 -25.74 1.72 5.62
CA HIS A 463 -26.79 1.56 4.61
C HIS A 463 -27.01 2.80 3.75
N VAL A 464 -27.54 2.58 2.55
CA VAL A 464 -27.87 3.63 1.59
C VAL A 464 -29.01 4.52 2.10
N LEU A 465 -28.82 5.83 2.05
CA LEU A 465 -29.82 6.83 2.42
C LEU A 465 -30.56 7.42 1.22
N GLY A 466 -29.88 7.58 0.09
CA GLY A 466 -30.33 8.37 -1.05
C GLY A 466 -31.45 7.74 -1.89
N ASP A 467 -31.47 6.41 -2.01
CA ASP A 467 -32.58 5.70 -2.64
C ASP A 467 -32.75 4.27 -2.09
N PRO A 468 -33.89 3.97 -1.41
CA PRO A 468 -34.20 2.66 -0.84
C PRO A 468 -34.31 1.52 -1.85
N VAL A 469 -34.37 1.81 -3.16
CA VAL A 469 -34.41 0.81 -4.23
C VAL A 469 -33.07 0.10 -4.38
N TYR A 470 -31.96 0.80 -4.16
CA TYR A 470 -30.61 0.25 -4.37
C TYR A 470 -30.24 -0.77 -3.31
N HIS A 471 -30.61 -0.53 -2.06
CA HIS A 471 -30.51 -1.51 -1.00
C HIS A 471 -31.72 -1.32 -0.07
N PRO A 472 -32.70 -2.26 -0.04
CA PRO A 472 -33.82 -2.12 0.86
C PRO A 472 -33.29 -2.10 2.28
N ILE A 473 -33.42 -0.95 2.95
CA ILE A 473 -33.09 -0.79 4.37
C ILE A 473 -33.69 -1.97 5.10
N ASN A 474 -32.86 -2.89 5.60
CA ASN A 474 -33.33 -3.95 6.47
C ASN A 474 -33.74 -3.25 7.77
N PRO A 475 -35.04 -3.06 8.05
CA PRO A 475 -35.47 -2.25 9.19
C PRO A 475 -35.12 -2.91 10.54
N TYR A 476 -34.57 -4.13 10.49
CA TYR A 476 -34.10 -4.93 11.61
C TYR A 476 -32.61 -5.29 11.49
N GLY A 477 -31.87 -4.64 10.58
CA GLY A 477 -30.42 -4.81 10.45
C GLY A 477 -29.65 -3.95 11.43
N GLU A 478 -28.46 -4.40 11.83
CA GLU A 478 -27.58 -3.73 12.79
C GLU A 478 -27.30 -2.27 12.42
N SER A 479 -27.06 -2.00 11.13
CA SER A 479 -26.88 -0.64 10.62
C SER A 479 -28.08 0.29 10.90
N THR A 480 -29.30 -0.19 10.72
CA THR A 480 -30.53 0.59 10.93
C THR A 480 -30.82 0.79 12.42
N GLU A 481 -30.50 -0.20 13.26
CA GLU A 481 -30.60 -0.07 14.70
C GLU A 481 -29.67 1.05 15.20
N ARG A 482 -28.38 1.01 14.82
CA ARG A 482 -27.41 2.06 15.16
C ARG A 482 -27.84 3.44 14.64
N TYR A 483 -28.34 3.50 13.41
CA TYR A 483 -28.86 4.76 12.86
C TYR A 483 -30.01 5.34 13.69
N ASN A 484 -30.98 4.50 14.10
CA ASN A 484 -32.10 4.95 14.91
C ASN A 484 -31.67 5.44 16.30
N ILE A 485 -30.70 4.77 16.93
CA ILE A 485 -30.12 5.20 18.20
C ILE A 485 -29.49 6.60 18.06
N LEU A 486 -28.60 6.78 17.07
CA LEU A 486 -27.99 8.09 16.80
C LEU A 486 -29.04 9.19 16.55
N MET A 487 -30.08 8.89 15.77
CA MET A 487 -31.15 9.85 15.50
C MET A 487 -31.97 10.20 16.75
N ASP A 488 -32.20 9.23 17.65
CA ASP A 488 -32.88 9.47 18.93
C ASP A 488 -32.03 10.34 19.87
N ASP A 489 -30.71 10.11 19.93
CA ASP A 489 -29.77 10.92 20.73
C ASP A 489 -29.69 12.38 20.24
N LEU A 490 -29.56 12.55 18.91
CA LEU A 490 -29.57 13.86 18.26
C LEU A 490 -30.90 14.61 18.50
N ALA A 491 -32.03 13.89 18.50
CA ALA A 491 -33.33 14.48 18.82
C ALA A 491 -33.44 14.89 20.29
N CYS A 492 -32.86 14.11 21.21
CA CYS A 492 -32.88 14.40 22.65
C CYS A 492 -32.04 15.64 23.01
N CYS A 493 -30.93 15.89 22.32
CA CYS A 493 -30.10 17.07 22.53
C CYS A 493 -30.57 18.32 21.76
N SER A 494 -31.67 18.23 21.00
CA SER A 494 -32.15 19.31 20.12
C SER A 494 -31.08 19.82 19.14
N GLY A 495 -30.18 18.93 18.71
CA GLY A 495 -29.06 19.25 17.82
C GLY A 495 -27.92 20.03 18.46
N THR A 496 -27.84 20.11 19.79
CA THR A 496 -26.77 20.82 20.50
C THR A 496 -26.24 20.01 21.69
N THR A 497 -24.94 19.67 21.69
CA THR A 497 -24.32 18.79 22.69
C THR A 497 -22.82 19.13 22.88
N SER A 498 -22.24 18.90 24.06
CA SER A 498 -20.78 19.11 24.22
C SER A 498 -19.98 18.02 23.51
N PRO A 499 -18.66 18.20 23.24
CA PRO A 499 -17.84 17.12 22.69
C PRO A 499 -17.84 15.83 23.53
N GLU A 500 -17.87 15.96 24.86
CA GLU A 500 -17.95 14.82 25.77
C GLU A 500 -19.29 14.09 25.65
N ASP A 501 -20.40 14.83 25.59
CA ASP A 501 -21.72 14.22 25.39
C ASP A 501 -21.86 13.65 23.96
N ALA A 502 -21.26 14.27 22.94
CA ALA A 502 -21.19 13.71 21.58
C ALA A 502 -20.46 12.36 21.56
N MET A 503 -19.41 12.20 22.36
CA MET A 503 -18.71 10.91 22.50
C MET A 503 -19.64 9.83 23.08
N THR A 504 -20.61 10.20 23.93
CA THR A 504 -21.58 9.21 24.43
C THR A 504 -22.51 8.68 23.33
N PHE A 505 -22.83 9.49 22.31
CA PHE A 505 -23.62 9.02 21.16
C PHE A 505 -22.85 7.98 20.35
N LEU A 506 -21.53 8.13 20.25
CA LEU A 506 -20.65 7.13 19.65
C LEU A 506 -20.58 5.85 20.50
N ALA A 507 -20.51 5.99 21.82
CA ALA A 507 -20.54 4.86 22.74
C ALA A 507 -21.84 4.04 22.62
N ASP A 508 -23.00 4.70 22.49
CA ASP A 508 -24.31 4.06 22.39
C ASP A 508 -24.48 3.23 21.11
N VAL A 509 -23.66 3.47 20.07
CA VAL A 509 -23.67 2.73 18.80
C VAL A 509 -22.34 2.03 18.48
N SER A 510 -21.50 1.85 19.50
CA SER A 510 -20.25 1.10 19.37
C SER A 510 -20.47 -0.41 19.38
N CYS A 511 -19.56 -1.12 18.74
CA CYS A 511 -19.52 -2.58 18.71
C CYS A 511 -18.35 -3.05 19.60
N ASP A 512 -18.65 -3.80 20.65
CA ASP A 512 -17.63 -4.40 21.53
C ASP A 512 -17.68 -5.92 21.36
N SER A 513 -16.68 -6.46 20.64
CA SER A 513 -16.54 -7.89 20.39
C SER A 513 -15.39 -8.45 21.21
N VAL A 514 -15.63 -9.61 21.86
CA VAL A 514 -14.58 -10.34 22.60
C VAL A 514 -13.62 -11.13 21.70
N SER A 515 -13.86 -11.13 20.38
CA SER A 515 -13.11 -11.89 19.39
C SER A 515 -12.39 -10.92 18.46
N PRO A 516 -11.05 -11.02 18.30
CA PRO A 516 -10.27 -10.11 17.45
C PRO A 516 -10.64 -10.23 15.96
N TYR A 517 -11.18 -11.38 15.53
CA TYR A 517 -11.61 -11.62 14.15
C TYR A 517 -13.02 -11.09 13.80
N ARG A 518 -13.67 -10.38 14.72
CA ARG A 518 -15.00 -9.79 14.51
C ARG A 518 -14.89 -8.29 14.66
N ASN A 519 -15.67 -7.56 13.85
CA ASN A 519 -15.70 -6.11 13.93
C ASN A 519 -15.99 -5.63 15.36
N GLN A 520 -15.12 -4.75 15.84
CA GLN A 520 -15.26 -3.98 17.07
C GLN A 520 -14.93 -2.51 16.78
N THR A 521 -15.36 -1.59 17.63
CA THR A 521 -15.06 -0.17 17.47
C THR A 521 -13.62 0.11 17.92
N GLU A 522 -12.72 0.23 16.96
CA GLU A 522 -11.28 0.48 17.16
C GLU A 522 -11.01 1.92 17.61
N TRP A 523 -11.76 2.88 17.05
CA TRP A 523 -11.73 4.25 17.53
C TRP A 523 -13.04 5.01 17.32
N SER A 524 -13.23 6.00 18.20
CA SER A 524 -14.33 6.95 18.18
C SER A 524 -13.78 8.36 18.18
N CYS A 525 -14.14 9.16 17.18
CA CYS A 525 -13.67 10.53 17.00
C CYS A 525 -14.83 11.53 17.06
N VAL A 526 -14.64 12.63 17.80
CA VAL A 526 -15.46 13.84 17.71
C VAL A 526 -14.55 14.99 17.25
N TYR A 527 -14.76 15.42 16.02
CA TYR A 527 -14.05 16.51 15.36
C TYR A 527 -14.75 17.85 15.62
N ASP A 528 -14.08 18.81 16.25
CA ASP A 528 -14.56 20.18 16.40
C ASP A 528 -14.06 21.04 15.22
N LEU A 529 -14.93 21.19 14.21
CA LEU A 529 -14.64 21.85 12.94
C LEU A 529 -14.37 23.35 13.07
N ASP A 530 -14.73 23.97 14.20
CA ASP A 530 -14.48 25.39 14.46
C ASP A 530 -13.16 25.64 15.17
N SER A 531 -12.78 24.77 16.11
CA SER A 531 -11.57 24.94 16.93
C SER A 531 -10.32 24.25 16.36
N PHE A 532 -10.48 23.39 15.36
CA PHE A 532 -9.42 22.56 14.80
C PHE A 532 -8.87 21.51 15.79
N GLU A 533 -9.76 20.95 16.63
CA GLU A 533 -9.45 19.95 17.67
C GLU A 533 -10.19 18.62 17.44
N VAL A 534 -9.60 17.51 17.87
CA VAL A 534 -10.23 16.18 17.81
C VAL A 534 -10.25 15.55 19.19
N TYR A 535 -11.42 15.09 19.63
CA TYR A 535 -11.57 14.28 20.83
C TYR A 535 -11.67 12.82 20.41
N ILE A 536 -10.73 11.98 20.84
CA ILE A 536 -10.61 10.61 20.37
C ILE A 536 -10.53 9.60 21.52
N CYS A 537 -11.19 8.47 21.34
CA CYS A 537 -11.14 7.28 22.17
C CYS A 537 -10.69 6.10 21.29
N PHE A 538 -9.94 5.16 21.86
CA PHE A 538 -9.49 3.94 21.21
C PHE A 538 -10.05 2.72 21.96
N ASP A 539 -10.28 1.61 21.26
CA ASP A 539 -10.66 0.30 21.81
C ASP A 539 -11.82 0.36 22.81
N VAL A 540 -12.86 1.12 22.47
CA VAL A 540 -14.05 1.41 23.31
C VAL A 540 -13.76 1.90 24.74
N ASP A 541 -12.56 2.40 25.03
CA ASP A 541 -12.15 2.94 26.34
C ASP A 541 -12.64 4.38 26.55
N TYR A 542 -13.96 4.57 26.59
CA TYR A 542 -14.60 5.89 26.73
C TYR A 542 -14.28 6.62 28.04
N ASP A 543 -13.62 5.96 29.00
CA ASP A 543 -13.08 6.58 30.21
C ASP A 543 -11.78 7.37 29.93
N HIS A 544 -11.12 7.12 28.79
CA HIS A 544 -9.85 7.74 28.38
C HIS A 544 -9.95 8.45 27.03
N ILE A 545 -10.50 9.66 27.04
CA ILE A 545 -10.57 10.53 25.85
C ILE A 545 -9.30 11.37 25.74
N TYR A 546 -8.63 11.30 24.58
CA TYR A 546 -7.50 12.14 24.20
C TYR A 546 -7.97 13.37 23.42
N THR A 547 -7.31 14.50 23.62
CA THR A 547 -7.49 15.70 22.78
C THR A 547 -6.30 15.87 21.85
N ILE A 548 -6.55 15.82 20.55
CA ILE A 548 -5.55 15.92 19.50
C ILE A 548 -5.63 17.29 18.85
N THR A 549 -4.47 17.93 18.75
CA THR A 549 -4.27 19.26 18.17
C THR A 549 -3.01 19.23 17.29
N PRO A 550 -2.75 20.24 16.45
CA PRO A 550 -1.49 20.35 15.71
C PRO A 550 -0.24 20.22 16.59
N GLU A 551 -0.30 20.64 17.85
CA GLU A 551 0.79 20.55 18.83
C GLU A 551 1.08 19.13 19.32
N THR A 552 0.15 18.18 19.11
CA THR A 552 0.35 16.77 19.42
C THR A 552 1.44 16.13 18.54
N PHE A 553 1.62 16.64 17.31
CA PHE A 553 2.49 16.08 16.26
C PHE A 553 3.91 16.65 16.24
#